data_AF-A0AB74BY01-F1
#
_entry.id   AF-A0AB74BY01-F1
#
_cell.length_a   1.000
_cell.length_b   1.000
_cell.length_c   1.000
_cell.angle_alpha   90.00
_cell.angle_beta   90.00
_cell.angle_gamma   90.00
#
_symmetry.space_group_name_H-M   'P 1'
#
loop_
_entity.id
_entity.type
_entity.pdbx_description
1 polymer ?
#
loop_
_entity_poly.entity_id
_entity_poly.type
_entity_poly.pdbx_seq_one_letter_code
_entity_poly.pdbx_strand_id
1 'polypeptide(L)'
;MGSVDEVLRLPDKQALVQLPITGPGYIIFIISFPDRDERWAERLPLNQDDSFFQTCTRQIQLAHRSPNVPAPRIHGYFDCGSHGYNPVGVGYMLLDWIEGSPMMPWDQLTPAAPYRQKVLDQVADLILIIILECSLDDQTLFYGVPHGTPNGTQVSTSVWLTESVDRGIRRTLRRHDYSTAIDYLIQRSMIPLYVVPEHQNSPWVFVHVDLHNDNIIIDEEYNIKGIIDWDCNFPVPLPHSKKLQPSQNYSQNVPAAAPPGLSKTHAYLDFAAINVISYLFSPKKKRSGQMEQQSLNSWKLPANETFSKCPTIVSAYTVNL
;
A
#
# COMPACT_ATOMS: atom_id res chain seq x y z
N MET A 1 16.77 -11.70 32.02
CA MET A 1 17.75 -11.02 31.16
C MET A 1 18.30 -12.07 30.21
N GLY A 2 17.63 -12.29 29.07
CA GLY A 2 18.13 -13.14 27.99
C GLY A 2 18.98 -12.28 27.08
N SER A 3 20.22 -12.69 26.85
CA SER A 3 21.15 -12.04 25.92
C SER A 3 20.59 -12.12 24.50
N VAL A 4 20.93 -11.14 23.66
CA VAL A 4 20.74 -11.17 22.19
C VAL A 4 21.30 -12.47 21.57
N ASP A 5 22.21 -13.15 22.28
CA ASP A 5 22.77 -14.45 21.88
C ASP A 5 21.77 -15.62 21.88
N GLU A 6 20.63 -15.53 22.58
CA GLU A 6 19.62 -16.61 22.56
C GLU A 6 18.73 -16.56 21.31
N VAL A 7 18.53 -15.38 20.72
CA VAL A 7 17.84 -15.22 19.42
C VAL A 7 18.69 -15.82 18.28
N LEU A 8 20.01 -15.90 18.45
CA LEU A 8 20.94 -16.49 17.49
C LEU A 8 21.00 -18.02 17.49
N ARG A 9 20.16 -18.71 18.28
CA ARG A 9 20.01 -20.17 18.20
C ARG A 9 18.92 -20.58 17.21
N LEU A 10 19.02 -20.10 15.97
CA LEU A 10 18.48 -20.85 14.85
C LEU A 10 19.33 -22.13 14.68
N PRO A 11 18.73 -23.32 14.71
CA PRO A 11 19.45 -24.58 14.75
C PRO A 11 19.97 -24.94 13.36
N ASP A 12 21.11 -24.37 12.97
CA ASP A 12 22.08 -25.03 12.07
C ASP A 12 23.29 -24.13 11.88
N LYS A 13 24.50 -24.71 11.89
CA LYS A 13 25.77 -24.01 11.59
C LYS A 13 25.87 -23.53 10.11
N GLN A 14 24.75 -23.47 9.41
CA GLN A 14 24.64 -23.17 7.98
C GLN A 14 24.00 -21.80 7.71
N ALA A 15 23.31 -21.20 8.68
CA ALA A 15 22.72 -19.87 8.52
C ALA A 15 23.67 -18.75 9.01
N LEU A 16 23.81 -17.68 8.23
CA LEU A 16 24.57 -16.48 8.58
C LEU A 16 23.62 -15.31 8.82
N VAL A 17 23.65 -14.72 10.02
CA VAL A 17 22.83 -13.56 10.39
C VAL A 17 23.65 -12.28 10.26
N GLN A 18 23.17 -11.31 9.48
CA GLN A 18 23.82 -10.02 9.30
C GLN A 18 23.40 -9.00 10.38
N LEU A 19 24.10 -7.85 10.45
CA LEU A 19 23.72 -6.76 11.35
C LEU A 19 22.29 -6.28 11.08
N PRO A 20 21.52 -5.95 12.12
CA PRO A 20 20.13 -5.59 11.96
C PRO A 20 19.95 -4.25 11.26
N ILE A 21 18.92 -4.17 10.40
CA ILE A 21 18.39 -2.93 9.88
C ILE A 21 17.28 -2.47 10.83
N THR A 22 17.44 -1.30 11.44
CA THR A 22 16.46 -0.74 12.37
C THR A 22 15.55 0.25 11.66
N GLY A 23 14.25 -0.05 11.62
CA GLY A 23 13.19 0.86 11.19
C GLY A 23 12.41 1.43 12.38
N PRO A 24 11.49 2.38 12.14
CA PRO A 24 10.69 3.01 13.18
C PRO A 24 9.72 2.06 13.90
N GLY A 25 9.34 0.95 13.27
CA GLY A 25 8.43 -0.05 13.84
C GLY A 25 9.03 -1.45 14.02
N TYR A 26 10.20 -1.72 13.43
CA TYR A 26 10.75 -3.07 13.33
C TYR A 26 12.27 -3.09 13.44
N ILE A 27 12.78 -4.23 13.89
CA ILE A 27 14.16 -4.65 13.71
C ILE A 27 14.14 -5.77 12.66
N ILE A 28 14.95 -5.64 11.62
CA ILE A 28 15.03 -6.62 10.54
C ILE A 28 16.41 -7.27 10.54
N PHE A 29 16.47 -8.59 10.63
CA PHE A 29 17.69 -9.37 10.44
C PHE A 29 17.67 -10.03 9.06
N ILE A 30 18.83 -10.04 8.40
CA ILE A 30 19.01 -10.79 7.15
C ILE A 30 19.63 -12.12 7.53
N ILE A 31 18.91 -13.21 7.24
CA ILE A 31 19.37 -14.58 7.44
C ILE A 31 19.77 -15.12 6.08
N SER A 32 21.02 -15.55 5.93
CA SER A 32 21.55 -16.10 4.67
C SER A 32 21.80 -17.59 4.82
N PHE A 33 21.40 -18.38 3.82
CA PHE A 33 21.60 -19.83 3.73
C PHE A 33 22.52 -20.12 2.53
N PRO A 34 23.85 -20.12 2.72
CA PRO A 34 24.81 -20.21 1.62
C PRO A 34 24.75 -21.53 0.85
N ASP A 35 24.23 -22.59 1.46
CA ASP A 35 24.02 -23.90 0.85
C ASP A 35 22.87 -23.91 -0.18
N ARG A 36 21.94 -22.96 -0.07
CA ARG A 36 20.73 -22.87 -0.91
C ARG A 36 20.71 -21.65 -1.81
N ASP A 37 21.69 -20.75 -1.66
CA ASP A 37 21.68 -19.42 -2.28
C ASP A 37 20.39 -18.66 -1.97
N GLU A 38 19.91 -18.80 -0.73
CA GLU A 38 18.66 -18.17 -0.26
C GLU A 38 18.95 -17.16 0.85
N ARG A 39 18.18 -16.09 0.88
CA ARG A 39 18.16 -15.11 1.98
C ARG A 39 16.74 -14.84 2.43
N TRP A 40 16.56 -14.73 3.74
CA TRP A 40 15.30 -14.39 4.37
C TRP A 40 15.45 -13.12 5.20
N ALA A 41 14.36 -12.36 5.29
CA ALA A 41 14.20 -11.23 6.19
C ALA A 41 13.41 -11.69 7.43
N GLU A 42 14.05 -11.67 8.60
CA GLU A 42 13.36 -11.83 9.88
C GLU A 42 12.97 -10.45 10.41
N ARG A 43 11.66 -10.21 10.54
CA ARG A 43 11.10 -8.97 11.08
C ARG A 43 10.64 -9.18 12.51
N LEU A 44 11.19 -8.40 13.44
CA LEU A 44 10.76 -8.32 14.84
C LEU A 44 10.09 -6.97 15.08
N PRO A 45 8.82 -6.90 15.50
CA PRO A 45 8.11 -5.66 15.72
C PRO A 45 8.52 -5.07 17.07
N LEU A 46 8.69 -3.75 17.10
CA LEU A 46 8.94 -3.04 18.36
C LEU A 46 7.68 -2.99 19.23
N ASN A 47 6.49 -2.94 18.61
CA ASN A 47 5.22 -3.12 19.29
C ASN A 47 4.82 -4.60 19.30
N GLN A 48 4.69 -5.19 20.48
CA GLN A 48 4.32 -6.60 20.66
C GLN A 48 2.82 -6.81 20.92
N ASP A 49 2.02 -5.74 20.83
CA ASP A 49 0.57 -5.80 21.04
C ASP A 49 -0.22 -5.99 19.74
N ASP A 50 0.34 -5.60 18.59
CA ASP A 50 -0.34 -5.66 17.29
C ASP A 50 -0.08 -6.98 16.58
N SER A 51 -1.14 -7.70 16.20
CA SER A 51 -1.05 -8.97 15.48
C SER A 51 -0.42 -8.78 14.10
N PHE A 52 0.73 -9.43 13.85
CA PHE A 52 1.32 -9.59 12.53
C PHE A 52 0.38 -10.28 11.56
N PHE A 53 -0.37 -11.28 12.05
CA PHE A 53 -1.29 -12.01 11.19
C PHE A 53 -2.29 -11.07 10.54
N GLN A 54 -2.91 -10.21 11.36
CA GLN A 54 -3.93 -9.27 10.91
C GLN A 54 -3.34 -8.10 10.12
N THR A 55 -2.19 -7.59 10.55
CA THR A 55 -1.61 -6.36 9.98
C THR A 55 -0.76 -6.62 8.74
N CYS A 56 -0.10 -7.77 8.61
CA CYS A 56 0.86 -8.03 7.53
C CYS A 56 0.63 -9.37 6.82
N THR A 57 0.63 -10.49 7.55
CA THR A 57 0.58 -11.85 6.96
C THR A 57 -0.62 -12.01 6.04
N ARG A 58 -1.81 -11.56 6.49
CA ARG A 58 -3.04 -11.65 5.69
C ARG A 58 -2.95 -10.83 4.41
N GLN A 59 -2.30 -9.68 4.43
CA GLN A 59 -2.18 -8.83 3.25
C GLN A 59 -1.26 -9.46 2.21
N ILE A 60 -0.15 -10.06 2.65
CA ILE A 60 0.73 -10.84 1.77
C ILE A 60 -0.01 -12.07 1.20
N GLN A 61 -0.84 -12.74 1.99
CA GLN A 61 -1.68 -13.85 1.51
C GLN A 61 -2.68 -13.41 0.43
N LEU A 62 -3.30 -12.24 0.57
CA LEU A 62 -4.18 -11.67 -0.45
C LEU A 62 -3.39 -11.31 -1.72
N ALA A 63 -2.19 -10.75 -1.58
CA ALA A 63 -1.30 -10.45 -2.71
C ALA A 63 -0.96 -11.72 -3.52
N HIS A 64 -0.63 -12.83 -2.85
CA HIS A 64 -0.31 -14.13 -3.47
C HIS A 64 -1.49 -14.82 -4.16
N ARG A 65 -2.70 -14.26 -4.13
CA ARG A 65 -3.80 -14.73 -5.00
C ARG A 65 -3.49 -14.58 -6.48
N SER A 66 -2.58 -13.67 -6.83
CA SER A 66 -2.01 -13.59 -8.17
C SER A 66 -0.50 -13.89 -8.11
N PRO A 67 0.00 -14.82 -8.95
CA PRO A 67 1.43 -15.07 -9.05
C PRO A 67 2.19 -13.91 -9.71
N ASN A 68 1.48 -12.95 -10.30
CA ASN A 68 2.05 -11.79 -10.96
C ASN A 68 2.29 -10.60 -10.01
N VAL A 69 1.86 -10.71 -8.75
CA VAL A 69 2.18 -9.72 -7.71
C VAL A 69 3.48 -10.14 -7.04
N PRO A 70 4.57 -9.36 -7.14
CA PRO A 70 5.86 -9.76 -6.62
C PRO A 70 5.96 -9.41 -5.13
N ALA A 71 5.12 -10.05 -4.30
CA ALA A 71 5.17 -9.96 -2.84
C ALA A 71 6.13 -11.02 -2.26
N PRO A 72 6.78 -10.77 -1.11
CA PRO A 72 7.65 -11.77 -0.50
C PRO A 72 6.84 -12.99 -0.04
N ARG A 73 7.41 -14.21 -0.16
CA ARG A 73 6.82 -15.39 0.46
C ARG A 73 6.99 -15.35 1.97
N ILE A 74 5.99 -15.82 2.70
CA ILE A 74 6.07 -16.06 4.15
C ILE A 74 6.62 -17.47 4.38
N HIS A 75 7.73 -17.58 5.12
CA HIS A 75 8.32 -18.88 5.51
C HIS A 75 7.80 -19.36 6.86
N GLY A 76 7.45 -18.42 7.74
CA GLY A 76 6.93 -18.70 9.06
C GLY A 76 6.70 -17.40 9.82
N TYR A 77 5.86 -17.45 10.85
CA TYR A 77 5.68 -16.33 11.77
C TYR A 77 5.20 -16.84 13.12
N PHE A 78 5.48 -16.09 14.17
CA PHE A 78 4.85 -16.23 15.47
C PHE A 78 4.15 -14.92 15.80
N ASP A 79 2.84 -14.98 15.97
CA ASP A 79 2.04 -13.78 16.12
C ASP A 79 2.23 -13.11 17.49
N CYS A 80 2.17 -11.79 17.53
CA CYS A 80 2.27 -11.00 18.74
C CYS A 80 1.15 -11.35 19.73
N GLY A 81 1.49 -11.45 21.01
CA GLY A 81 0.55 -11.83 22.08
C GLY A 81 0.04 -13.27 22.06
N SER A 82 0.45 -14.12 21.09
CA SER A 82 -0.01 -15.51 21.01
C SER A 82 0.54 -16.39 22.14
N HIS A 83 -0.31 -17.29 22.64
CA HIS A 83 0.06 -18.28 23.64
C HIS A 83 0.57 -19.55 22.96
N GLY A 84 1.86 -19.82 23.08
CA GLY A 84 2.49 -21.00 22.50
C GLY A 84 3.97 -21.05 22.85
N TYR A 85 4.61 -22.19 22.58
CA TYR A 85 6.05 -22.28 22.70
C TYR A 85 6.70 -21.41 21.62
N ASN A 86 7.42 -20.39 22.05
CA ASN A 86 8.19 -19.50 21.19
C ASN A 86 9.60 -19.36 21.76
N PRO A 87 10.62 -19.99 21.16
CA PRO A 87 11.99 -19.90 21.67
C PRO A 87 12.59 -18.49 21.50
N VAL A 88 12.06 -17.67 20.59
CA VAL A 88 12.51 -16.29 20.34
C VAL A 88 11.99 -15.33 21.44
N GLY A 89 10.87 -15.67 22.08
CA GLY A 89 10.27 -14.90 23.18
C GLY A 89 9.51 -13.64 22.76
N VAL A 90 9.54 -13.27 21.48
CA VAL A 90 8.79 -12.15 20.88
C VAL A 90 8.12 -12.59 19.58
N GLY A 91 7.09 -11.87 19.15
CA GLY A 91 6.49 -12.06 17.83
C GLY A 91 7.52 -11.80 16.74
N TYR A 92 7.47 -12.59 15.67
CA TYR A 92 8.39 -12.49 14.53
C TYR A 92 7.73 -12.92 13.23
N MET A 93 8.29 -12.51 12.11
CA MET A 93 7.91 -12.97 10.77
C MET A 93 9.14 -13.22 9.92
N LEU A 94 9.16 -14.35 9.21
CA LEU A 94 10.20 -14.73 8.26
C LEU A 94 9.65 -14.59 6.84
N LEU A 95 10.28 -13.73 6.05
CA LEU A 95 9.91 -13.41 4.67
C LEU A 95 11.06 -13.70 3.72
N ASP A 96 10.78 -13.87 2.42
CA ASP A 96 11.82 -13.78 1.40
C ASP A 96 12.59 -12.46 1.53
N TRP A 97 13.92 -12.52 1.40
CA TRP A 97 14.72 -11.34 1.11
C TRP A 97 14.65 -11.08 -0.40
N ILE A 98 14.11 -9.92 -0.78
CA ILE A 98 13.98 -9.54 -2.19
C ILE A 98 15.28 -8.86 -2.64
N GLU A 99 15.95 -9.45 -3.62
CA GLU A 99 17.17 -8.89 -4.18
C GLU A 99 16.93 -7.63 -5.00
N GLY A 100 17.86 -6.69 -4.88
CA GLY A 100 17.83 -5.40 -5.57
C GLY A 100 17.98 -4.25 -4.59
N SER A 101 17.56 -3.07 -5.03
CA SER A 101 17.58 -1.86 -4.21
C SER A 101 16.21 -1.19 -4.24
N PRO A 102 15.80 -0.49 -3.15
CA PRO A 102 14.70 0.46 -3.22
C PRO A 102 14.88 1.42 -4.40
N MET A 103 13.77 1.85 -5.01
CA MET A 103 13.78 2.68 -6.20
C MET A 103 14.20 4.13 -5.90
N MET A 104 15.48 4.31 -5.64
CA MET A 104 16.04 5.53 -5.07
C MET A 104 17.25 6.00 -5.87
N PRO A 105 17.36 7.30 -6.20
CA PRO A 105 16.35 8.35 -5.99
C PRO A 105 15.20 8.28 -6.99
N TRP A 106 14.02 8.78 -6.61
CA TRP A 106 12.93 9.09 -7.52
C TRP A 106 12.67 10.60 -7.49
N ASP A 107 13.21 11.32 -8.46
CA ASP A 107 13.08 12.78 -8.56
C ASP A 107 12.64 13.19 -9.97
N GLN A 108 12.71 14.47 -10.32
CA GLN A 108 12.30 14.98 -11.64
C GLN A 108 13.18 14.47 -12.80
N LEU A 109 14.42 14.06 -12.53
CA LEU A 109 15.41 13.67 -13.52
C LEU A 109 15.74 12.18 -13.46
N THR A 110 15.48 11.52 -12.33
CA THR A 110 15.82 10.12 -12.06
C THR A 110 14.58 9.31 -11.71
N PRO A 111 14.34 8.15 -12.34
CA PRO A 111 15.05 7.65 -13.53
C PRO A 111 14.83 8.56 -14.73
N ALA A 112 15.80 8.59 -15.65
CA ALA A 112 15.64 9.27 -16.93
C ALA A 112 14.72 8.46 -17.87
N ALA A 113 14.16 9.11 -18.89
CA ALA A 113 13.52 8.37 -19.98
C ALA A 113 14.59 7.54 -20.75
N PRO A 114 14.29 6.29 -21.19
CA PRO A 114 12.97 5.64 -21.17
C PRO A 114 12.65 4.85 -19.89
N TYR A 115 13.60 4.69 -18.98
CA TYR A 115 13.44 3.86 -17.77
C TYR A 115 12.32 4.34 -16.85
N ARG A 116 12.13 5.66 -16.74
CA ARG A 116 10.99 6.22 -15.97
C ARG A 116 9.66 5.67 -16.45
N GLN A 117 9.44 5.66 -17.77
CA GLN A 117 8.21 5.16 -18.36
C GLN A 117 8.07 3.65 -18.14
N LYS A 118 9.16 2.90 -18.29
CA LYS A 118 9.19 1.46 -18.01
C LYS A 118 8.75 1.14 -16.58
N VAL A 119 9.22 1.89 -15.58
CA VAL A 119 8.79 1.68 -14.18
C VAL A 119 7.32 2.06 -14.02
N LEU A 120 6.90 3.23 -14.50
CA LEU A 120 5.51 3.67 -14.40
C LEU A 120 4.53 2.67 -15.03
N ASP A 121 4.89 2.08 -16.16
CA ASP A 121 4.10 1.05 -16.83
C ASP A 121 3.99 -0.23 -16.00
N GLN A 122 5.11 -0.69 -15.41
CA GLN A 122 5.12 -1.87 -14.52
C GLN A 122 4.27 -1.63 -13.26
N VAL A 123 4.39 -0.46 -12.64
CA VAL A 123 3.59 -0.11 -11.46
C VAL A 123 2.10 -0.03 -11.81
N ALA A 124 1.76 0.58 -12.95
CA ALA A 124 0.38 0.61 -13.43
C ALA A 124 -0.18 -0.80 -13.66
N ASP A 125 0.57 -1.67 -14.35
CA ASP A 125 0.15 -3.05 -14.59
C ASP A 125 0.01 -3.83 -13.26
N LEU A 126 0.90 -3.60 -12.28
CA LEU A 126 0.82 -4.18 -10.94
C LEU A 126 -0.45 -3.75 -10.18
N ILE A 127 -0.74 -2.45 -10.13
CA ILE A 127 -1.94 -1.93 -9.46
C ILE A 127 -3.20 -2.59 -10.04
N LEU A 128 -3.26 -2.71 -11.36
CA LEU A 128 -4.38 -3.36 -12.05
C LEU A 128 -4.49 -4.83 -11.70
N ILE A 129 -3.36 -5.56 -11.67
CA ILE A 129 -3.33 -6.97 -11.26
C ILE A 129 -3.87 -7.12 -9.84
N ILE A 130 -3.41 -6.30 -8.89
CA ILE A 130 -3.88 -6.36 -7.50
C ILE A 130 -5.39 -6.13 -7.44
N ILE A 131 -5.90 -5.08 -8.09
CA ILE A 131 -7.32 -4.73 -8.08
C ILE A 131 -8.19 -5.84 -8.72
N LEU A 132 -7.71 -6.47 -9.79
CA LEU A 132 -8.50 -7.40 -10.61
C LEU A 132 -8.38 -8.86 -10.16
N GLU A 133 -7.22 -9.27 -9.65
CA GLU A 133 -6.89 -10.68 -9.38
C GLU A 133 -6.83 -10.99 -7.88
N CYS A 134 -6.45 -10.03 -7.03
CA CYS A 134 -6.37 -10.22 -5.58
C CYS A 134 -7.72 -9.92 -4.90
N SER A 135 -8.69 -10.80 -5.15
CA SER A 135 -10.05 -10.69 -4.58
C SER A 135 -10.05 -10.70 -3.04
N LEU A 136 -11.06 -10.05 -2.44
CA LEU A 136 -11.27 -10.05 -0.99
C LEU A 136 -12.03 -11.31 -0.54
N ASP A 137 -12.02 -11.59 0.76
CA ASP A 137 -12.79 -12.68 1.38
C ASP A 137 -13.48 -12.24 2.69
N ASP A 138 -14.24 -13.17 3.27
CA ASP A 138 -15.00 -12.99 4.50
C ASP A 138 -14.13 -12.79 5.76
N GLN A 139 -12.86 -13.18 5.70
CA GLN A 139 -11.91 -13.02 6.81
C GLN A 139 -11.04 -11.77 6.63
N THR A 140 -11.23 -11.01 5.55
CA THR A 140 -10.44 -9.82 5.28
C THR A 140 -10.75 -8.73 6.32
N LEU A 141 -9.70 -8.23 6.95
CA LEU A 141 -9.81 -7.10 7.88
C LEU A 141 -9.99 -5.81 7.09
N PHE A 142 -11.05 -5.07 7.40
CA PHE A 142 -11.28 -3.75 6.83
C PHE A 142 -10.86 -2.69 7.83
N TYR A 143 -10.20 -1.65 7.31
CA TYR A 143 -9.83 -0.49 8.09
C TYR A 143 -10.67 0.71 7.65
N GLY A 144 -10.98 1.60 8.58
CA GLY A 144 -11.95 2.69 8.32
C GLY A 144 -13.37 2.19 8.41
N VAL A 145 -13.64 1.21 9.27
CA VAL A 145 -14.99 0.75 9.56
C VAL A 145 -15.31 1.01 11.03
N PRO A 146 -16.60 1.19 11.40
CA PRO A 146 -17.00 1.36 12.79
C PRO A 146 -16.52 0.20 13.68
N HIS A 147 -16.23 0.50 14.94
CA HIS A 147 -15.81 -0.51 15.91
C HIS A 147 -16.84 -1.65 16.03
N GLY A 148 -16.38 -2.90 16.01
CA GLY A 148 -17.24 -4.08 16.07
C GLY A 148 -17.85 -4.49 14.73
N THR A 149 -17.50 -3.82 13.62
CA THR A 149 -17.84 -4.29 12.27
C THR A 149 -17.19 -5.66 12.04
N PRO A 150 -17.95 -6.71 11.65
CA PRO A 150 -17.38 -8.01 11.37
C PRO A 150 -16.38 -7.97 10.21
N ASN A 151 -15.40 -8.88 10.22
CA ASN A 151 -14.51 -9.10 9.08
C ASN A 151 -15.32 -9.39 7.81
N GLY A 152 -14.76 -9.09 6.64
CA GLY A 152 -15.50 -9.28 5.37
C GLY A 152 -16.55 -8.19 5.08
N THR A 153 -16.94 -7.38 6.07
CA THR A 153 -18.09 -6.49 5.94
C THR A 153 -17.68 -5.12 5.41
N GLN A 154 -18.08 -4.85 4.17
CA GLN A 154 -17.90 -3.54 3.52
C GLN A 154 -18.91 -2.53 4.09
N VAL A 155 -18.45 -1.29 4.26
CA VAL A 155 -19.32 -0.14 4.61
C VAL A 155 -19.43 0.81 3.43
N SER A 156 -20.38 1.74 3.50
CA SER A 156 -20.51 2.77 2.48
C SER A 156 -19.29 3.70 2.45
N THR A 157 -19.03 4.31 1.30
CA THR A 157 -17.92 5.23 1.08
C THR A 157 -17.92 6.39 2.07
N SER A 158 -19.10 6.96 2.39
CA SER A 158 -19.19 8.05 3.36
C SER A 158 -18.88 7.62 4.79
N VAL A 159 -19.26 6.39 5.18
CA VAL A 159 -18.91 5.82 6.49
C VAL A 159 -17.41 5.58 6.54
N TRP A 160 -16.82 5.00 5.50
CA TRP A 160 -15.39 4.75 5.45
C TRP A 160 -14.55 6.02 5.52
N LEU A 161 -14.92 7.05 4.75
CA LEU A 161 -14.26 8.36 4.81
C LEU A 161 -14.40 8.99 6.20
N THR A 162 -15.58 8.89 6.80
CA THR A 162 -15.86 9.41 8.14
C THR A 162 -14.94 8.76 9.17
N GLU A 163 -14.89 7.42 9.21
CA GLU A 163 -14.04 6.69 10.17
C GLU A 163 -12.55 6.91 9.93
N SER A 164 -12.14 7.06 8.66
CA SER A 164 -10.76 7.35 8.30
C SER A 164 -10.32 8.74 8.74
N VAL A 165 -11.17 9.76 8.53
CA VAL A 165 -10.91 11.12 8.98
C VAL A 165 -10.95 11.22 10.51
N ASP A 166 -11.95 10.61 11.15
CA ASP A 166 -12.09 10.60 12.61
C ASP A 166 -10.89 9.91 13.27
N ARG A 167 -10.33 8.87 12.66
CA ARG A 167 -9.05 8.28 13.09
C ARG A 167 -7.90 9.28 12.97
N GLY A 168 -7.81 10.00 11.85
CA GLY A 168 -6.84 11.08 11.67
C GLY A 168 -6.88 12.08 12.81
N ILE A 169 -8.09 12.57 13.16
CA ILE A 169 -8.33 13.49 14.28
C ILE A 169 -7.82 12.88 15.60
N ARG A 170 -8.23 11.65 15.92
CA ARG A 170 -7.80 10.99 17.18
C ARG A 170 -6.28 10.88 17.25
N ARG A 171 -5.61 10.55 16.14
CA ARG A 171 -4.14 10.40 16.07
C ARG A 171 -3.43 11.74 16.27
N THR A 172 -3.88 12.80 15.61
CA THR A 172 -3.25 14.12 15.74
C THR A 172 -3.48 14.75 17.11
N LEU A 173 -4.68 14.58 17.68
CA LEU A 173 -4.96 15.03 19.05
C LEU A 173 -4.06 14.33 20.08
N ARG A 174 -3.86 13.01 19.97
CA ARG A 174 -2.92 12.27 20.84
C ARG A 174 -1.48 12.77 20.72
N ARG A 175 -1.10 13.23 19.53
CA ARG A 175 0.23 13.80 19.24
C ARG A 175 0.34 15.29 19.55
N HIS A 176 -0.74 15.93 19.99
CA HIS A 176 -0.83 17.37 20.21
C HIS A 176 -0.52 18.20 18.93
N ASP A 177 -0.81 17.64 17.76
CA ASP A 177 -0.70 18.31 16.46
C ASP A 177 -2.06 18.93 16.09
N TYR A 178 -2.33 20.10 16.67
CA TYR A 178 -3.62 20.77 16.53
C TYR A 178 -3.84 21.37 15.14
N SER A 179 -2.78 21.77 14.43
CA SER A 179 -2.87 22.26 13.05
C SER A 179 -3.49 21.21 12.14
N THR A 180 -2.92 20.01 12.12
CA THR A 180 -3.40 18.91 11.29
C THR A 180 -4.78 18.41 11.76
N ALA A 181 -5.09 18.52 13.06
CA ALA A 181 -6.43 18.22 13.56
C ALA A 181 -7.51 19.14 12.97
N ILE A 182 -7.22 20.44 12.79
CA ILE A 182 -8.13 21.39 12.13
C ILE A 182 -8.37 20.97 10.67
N ASP A 183 -7.31 20.58 9.96
CA ASP A 183 -7.44 20.11 8.56
C ASP A 183 -8.36 18.90 8.45
N TYR A 184 -8.30 17.94 9.39
CA TYR A 184 -9.26 16.84 9.41
C TYR A 184 -10.68 17.29 9.73
N LEU A 185 -10.87 18.24 10.65
CA LEU A 185 -12.21 18.73 10.94
C LEU A 185 -12.84 19.41 9.70
N ILE A 186 -12.03 20.13 8.92
CA ILE A 186 -12.45 20.68 7.62
C ILE A 186 -12.81 19.53 6.68
N GLN A 187 -11.91 18.55 6.47
CA GLN A 187 -12.19 17.40 5.60
C GLN A 187 -13.44 16.64 6.03
N ARG A 188 -13.64 16.47 7.35
CA ARG A 188 -14.80 15.81 7.96
C ARG A 188 -16.11 16.51 7.63
N SER A 189 -16.10 17.84 7.57
CA SER A 189 -17.28 18.65 7.21
C SER A 189 -17.64 18.56 5.72
N MET A 190 -16.66 18.28 4.86
CA MET A 190 -16.82 18.23 3.41
C MET A 190 -17.24 16.86 2.87
N ILE A 191 -17.20 15.79 3.66
CA ILE A 191 -17.55 14.42 3.21
C ILE A 191 -18.90 14.37 2.46
N PRO A 192 -20.00 14.99 2.93
CA PRO A 192 -21.28 14.95 2.22
C PRO A 192 -21.25 15.61 0.83
N LEU A 193 -20.27 16.48 0.57
CA LEU A 193 -20.09 17.19 -0.70
C LEU A 193 -19.18 16.44 -1.68
N TYR A 194 -18.27 15.62 -1.16
CA TYR A 194 -17.30 14.87 -1.99
C TYR A 194 -17.77 13.47 -2.39
N VAL A 195 -18.64 12.86 -1.59
CA VAL A 195 -19.16 11.53 -1.91
C VAL A 195 -20.29 11.66 -2.91
N VAL A 196 -19.97 11.38 -4.17
CA VAL A 196 -20.94 11.34 -5.25
C VAL A 196 -21.92 10.17 -5.00
N PRO A 197 -23.24 10.36 -5.07
CA PRO A 197 -24.22 9.33 -4.71
C PRO A 197 -24.02 7.98 -5.41
N GLU A 198 -23.60 7.99 -6.68
CA GLU A 198 -23.34 6.79 -7.48
C GLU A 198 -22.18 5.95 -6.92
N HIS A 199 -21.29 6.58 -6.15
CA HIS A 199 -20.13 5.95 -5.54
C HIS A 199 -20.32 5.59 -4.07
N GLN A 200 -21.50 5.86 -3.49
CA GLN A 200 -21.79 5.61 -2.09
C GLN A 200 -21.61 4.15 -1.69
N ASN A 201 -21.96 3.22 -2.58
CA ASN A 201 -21.84 1.77 -2.37
C ASN A 201 -20.85 1.14 -3.35
N SER A 202 -19.78 1.86 -3.67
CA SER A 202 -18.75 1.33 -4.56
C SER A 202 -18.13 0.06 -3.97
N PRO A 203 -17.80 -0.93 -4.82
CA PRO A 203 -17.16 -2.16 -4.36
C PRO A 203 -15.79 -1.84 -3.78
N TRP A 204 -15.37 -2.63 -2.81
CA TRP A 204 -14.04 -2.51 -2.22
C TRP A 204 -13.03 -3.38 -2.95
N VAL A 205 -11.80 -2.89 -3.03
CA VAL A 205 -10.69 -3.56 -3.72
C VAL A 205 -9.46 -3.57 -2.83
N PHE A 206 -8.67 -4.64 -2.94
CA PHE A 206 -7.36 -4.72 -2.32
C PHE A 206 -6.41 -3.77 -3.06
N VAL A 207 -5.56 -3.06 -2.31
CA VAL A 207 -4.56 -2.15 -2.84
C VAL A 207 -3.35 -2.13 -1.92
N HIS A 208 -2.19 -1.75 -2.46
CA HIS A 208 -1.06 -1.37 -1.63
C HIS A 208 -1.17 0.13 -1.29
N VAL A 209 -1.74 0.47 -0.14
CA VAL A 209 -2.05 1.85 0.27
C VAL A 209 -0.80 2.72 0.43
N ASP A 210 0.36 2.13 0.71
CA ASP A 210 1.64 2.84 0.92
C ASP A 210 2.66 2.54 -0.18
N LEU A 211 2.21 2.51 -1.44
CA LEU A 211 3.07 2.20 -2.58
C LEU A 211 3.89 3.43 -3.01
N HIS A 212 5.01 3.65 -2.34
CA HIS A 212 6.01 4.67 -2.70
C HIS A 212 7.35 4.03 -3.10
N ASN A 213 8.27 4.86 -3.58
CA ASN A 213 9.54 4.46 -4.16
C ASN A 213 10.45 3.62 -3.24
N ASP A 214 10.44 3.86 -1.92
CA ASP A 214 11.21 3.04 -0.98
C ASP A 214 10.66 1.60 -0.83
N ASN A 215 9.35 1.40 -1.11
CA ASN A 215 8.67 0.12 -0.97
C ASN A 215 8.69 -0.72 -2.26
N ILE A 216 9.34 -0.21 -3.32
CA ILE A 216 9.52 -0.90 -4.60
C ILE A 216 10.99 -1.27 -4.76
N ILE A 217 11.28 -2.57 -4.82
CA ILE A 217 12.61 -3.10 -5.08
C ILE A 217 12.80 -3.33 -6.58
N ILE A 218 13.88 -2.79 -7.12
CA ILE A 218 14.25 -2.89 -8.54
C ILE A 218 15.64 -3.50 -8.73
N ASP A 219 15.88 -4.07 -9.91
CA ASP A 219 17.22 -4.43 -10.39
C ASP A 219 17.89 -3.28 -11.15
N GLU A 220 19.12 -3.52 -11.62
CA GLU A 220 19.94 -2.55 -12.34
C GLU A 220 19.30 -2.08 -13.67
N GLU A 221 18.42 -2.90 -14.25
CA GLU A 221 17.68 -2.58 -15.48
C GLU A 221 16.30 -1.97 -15.22
N TYR A 222 15.97 -1.58 -13.99
CA TYR A 222 14.67 -1.02 -13.58
C TYR A 222 13.49 -1.97 -13.79
N ASN A 223 13.69 -3.29 -13.68
CA ASN A 223 12.60 -4.24 -13.52
C ASN A 223 12.18 -4.28 -12.06
N ILE A 224 10.87 -4.29 -11.78
CA ILE A 224 10.37 -4.48 -10.42
C ILE A 224 10.63 -5.93 -10.00
N LYS A 225 11.43 -6.10 -8.95
CA LYS A 225 11.77 -7.40 -8.36
C LYS A 225 10.84 -7.77 -7.21
N GLY A 226 10.35 -6.75 -6.50
CA GLY A 226 9.36 -6.98 -5.46
C GLY A 226 8.79 -5.73 -4.83
N ILE A 227 7.68 -5.93 -4.15
CA ILE A 227 7.00 -4.93 -3.33
C ILE A 227 7.12 -5.38 -1.89
N ILE A 228 7.57 -4.47 -1.04
CA ILE A 228 7.75 -4.70 0.39
C ILE A 228 6.81 -3.81 1.19
N ASP A 229 6.83 -3.97 2.51
CA ASP A 229 6.02 -3.22 3.47
C ASP A 229 4.51 -3.35 3.24
N TRP A 230 4.06 -4.60 3.18
CA TRP A 230 2.64 -4.98 3.09
C TRP A 230 1.85 -4.74 4.39
N ASP A 231 2.45 -4.09 5.38
CA ASP A 231 1.84 -3.84 6.68
C ASP A 231 0.69 -2.85 6.56
N CYS A 232 -0.41 -3.15 7.24
CA CYS A 232 -1.60 -2.29 7.30
C CYS A 232 -2.14 -1.88 5.91
N ASN A 233 -1.88 -2.70 4.87
CA ASN A 233 -2.47 -2.52 3.55
C ASN A 233 -3.89 -3.07 3.57
N PHE A 234 -4.88 -2.19 3.67
CA PHE A 234 -6.28 -2.58 3.80
C PHE A 234 -7.06 -2.27 2.53
N PRO A 235 -8.14 -3.04 2.26
CA PRO A 235 -9.01 -2.73 1.14
C PRO A 235 -9.63 -1.33 1.28
N VAL A 236 -9.96 -0.72 0.14
CA VAL A 236 -10.62 0.60 0.06
C VAL A 236 -11.76 0.59 -0.97
N PRO A 237 -12.76 1.49 -0.87
CA PRO A 237 -13.73 1.67 -1.95
C PRO A 237 -13.05 2.00 -3.28
N LEU A 238 -13.45 1.35 -4.37
CA LEU A 238 -12.79 1.42 -5.68
C LEU A 238 -12.49 2.84 -6.19
N PRO A 239 -13.38 3.85 -6.12
CA PRO A 239 -13.06 5.21 -6.53
C PRO A 239 -11.87 5.82 -5.78
N HIS A 240 -11.63 5.33 -4.57
CA HIS A 240 -10.53 5.74 -3.70
C HIS A 240 -9.28 4.88 -3.86
N SER A 241 -9.31 3.81 -4.67
CA SER A 241 -8.10 3.07 -5.08
C SER A 241 -7.10 3.94 -5.86
N LYS A 242 -7.56 5.06 -6.45
CA LYS A 242 -6.69 6.09 -7.04
C LYS A 242 -5.76 6.74 -6.02
N LYS A 243 -6.11 6.68 -4.73
CA LYS A 243 -5.27 7.13 -3.62
C LYS A 243 -4.39 5.98 -3.15
N LEU A 244 -3.45 5.57 -4.00
CA LEU A 244 -2.26 4.82 -3.57
C LEU A 244 -1.29 5.73 -2.78
N GLN A 245 -1.85 6.62 -1.97
CA GLN A 245 -1.14 7.61 -1.18
C GLN A 245 -1.84 7.69 0.18
N PRO A 246 -1.17 7.33 1.28
CA PRO A 246 -1.66 7.58 2.61
C PRO A 246 -1.05 8.91 3.08
N SER A 247 -1.52 10.03 2.54
CA SER A 247 -1.32 11.33 3.19
C SER A 247 -2.40 12.31 2.78
N GLN A 248 -3.50 12.29 3.53
CA GLN A 248 -4.10 13.39 4.30
C GLN A 248 -4.10 14.86 3.79
N ASN A 249 -3.50 15.21 2.65
CA ASN A 249 -3.44 16.56 2.12
C ASN A 249 -3.99 16.60 0.71
N TYR A 250 -5.27 16.94 0.58
CA TYR A 250 -5.89 17.30 -0.72
C TYR A 250 -5.21 18.50 -1.40
N SER A 251 -4.29 19.20 -0.73
CA SER A 251 -3.73 20.50 -1.12
C SER A 251 -2.24 20.48 -1.48
N GLN A 252 -1.52 19.35 -1.39
CA GLN A 252 -0.05 19.34 -1.53
C GLN A 252 0.51 18.41 -2.62
N ASN A 253 -0.25 18.20 -3.70
CA ASN A 253 0.27 17.47 -4.87
C ASN A 253 1.17 18.39 -5.72
N VAL A 254 2.41 18.58 -5.29
CA VAL A 254 3.50 18.95 -6.21
C VAL A 254 4.15 17.65 -6.67
N PRO A 255 4.14 17.32 -7.97
CA PRO A 255 4.80 16.13 -8.50
C PRO A 255 6.26 16.03 -7.99
N ALA A 256 6.62 14.86 -7.43
CA ALA A 256 7.95 14.54 -6.90
C ALA A 256 8.43 15.36 -5.67
N ALA A 257 7.54 16.04 -4.94
CA ALA A 257 7.90 16.67 -3.67
C ALA A 257 7.70 15.71 -2.49
N ALA A 258 8.74 15.54 -1.66
CA ALA A 258 8.60 14.93 -0.33
C ALA A 258 7.71 15.83 0.56
N PRO A 259 6.75 15.29 1.32
CA PRO A 259 6.00 16.06 2.31
C PRO A 259 6.91 16.80 3.29
N PRO A 260 6.48 17.95 3.84
CA PRO A 260 7.17 18.60 4.93
C PRO A 260 7.41 17.63 6.10
N GLY A 261 8.68 17.40 6.46
CA GLY A 261 9.07 16.50 7.56
C GLY A 261 9.49 15.10 7.13
N LEU A 262 9.34 14.73 5.86
CA LEU A 262 9.93 13.50 5.30
C LEU A 262 11.23 13.84 4.55
N SER A 263 12.13 12.86 4.48
CA SER A 263 13.41 13.03 3.76
C SER A 263 13.15 13.39 2.30
N LYS A 264 14.01 14.23 1.69
CA LYS A 264 13.96 14.54 0.24
C LYS A 264 14.05 13.30 -0.65
N THR A 265 14.49 12.19 -0.10
CA THR A 265 14.57 10.89 -0.76
C THR A 265 13.18 10.23 -0.88
N HIS A 266 12.26 10.54 0.03
CA HIS A 266 10.91 9.98 0.07
C HIS A 266 9.99 10.78 -0.87
N ALA A 267 9.87 10.32 -2.12
CA ALA A 267 9.11 11.01 -3.15
C ALA A 267 7.92 10.15 -3.60
N TYR A 268 6.73 10.73 -3.61
CA TYR A 268 5.56 10.04 -4.15
C TYR A 268 5.67 9.85 -5.65
N LEU A 269 5.27 8.67 -6.11
CA LEU A 269 5.08 8.39 -7.53
C LEU A 269 3.93 9.25 -8.04
N ASP A 270 4.19 10.02 -9.11
CA ASP A 270 3.17 10.86 -9.74
C ASP A 270 2.19 10.00 -10.55
N PHE A 271 1.23 9.40 -9.85
CA PHE A 271 0.15 8.63 -10.46
C PHE A 271 -0.94 9.51 -11.07
N ALA A 272 -0.89 10.84 -10.95
CA ALA A 272 -1.90 11.71 -11.57
C ALA A 272 -1.91 11.56 -13.11
N ALA A 273 -0.77 11.18 -13.70
CA ALA A 273 -0.65 10.84 -15.11
C ALA A 273 -1.21 9.44 -15.47
N ILE A 274 -1.19 8.49 -14.52
CA ILE A 274 -1.73 7.13 -14.71
C ILE A 274 -3.18 7.15 -14.24
N ASN A 275 -4.09 7.54 -15.14
CA ASN A 275 -5.52 7.41 -14.88
C ASN A 275 -5.91 5.92 -14.95
N VAL A 276 -5.63 5.18 -13.87
CA VAL A 276 -5.87 3.73 -13.73
C VAL A 276 -7.31 3.36 -14.11
N ILE A 277 -8.28 4.23 -13.80
CA ILE A 277 -9.67 4.07 -14.25
C ILE A 277 -9.78 4.16 -15.78
N SER A 278 -9.25 5.22 -16.40
CA SER A 278 -9.22 5.29 -17.87
C SER A 278 -8.46 4.13 -18.51
N TYR A 279 -7.47 3.55 -17.82
CA TYR A 279 -6.73 2.39 -18.28
C TYR A 279 -7.54 1.09 -18.14
N LEU A 280 -8.25 0.88 -17.01
CA LEU A 280 -9.22 -0.20 -16.79
C LEU A 280 -10.31 -0.21 -17.87
N PHE A 281 -10.70 0.98 -18.34
CA PHE A 281 -11.73 1.16 -19.37
C PHE A 281 -11.15 1.45 -20.77
N SER A 282 -9.83 1.38 -20.97
CA SER A 282 -9.20 1.63 -22.27
C SER A 282 -9.26 0.38 -23.16
N PRO A 283 -9.79 0.47 -24.39
CA PRO A 283 -9.83 -0.68 -25.32
C PRO A 283 -8.45 -1.19 -25.78
N LYS A 284 -7.35 -0.51 -25.42
CA LYS A 284 -6.05 -0.63 -26.13
C LYS A 284 -5.12 -1.77 -25.69
N LYS A 285 -5.42 -2.55 -24.64
CA LYS A 285 -4.70 -3.81 -24.38
C LYS A 285 -5.65 -5.00 -24.53
N LYS A 286 -5.71 -5.57 -25.75
CA LYS A 286 -6.10 -6.98 -25.95
C LYS A 286 -5.07 -7.83 -25.17
N ARG A 287 -5.36 -8.20 -23.93
CA ARG A 287 -4.58 -9.21 -23.20
C ARG A 287 -4.97 -10.58 -23.77
N SER A 288 -3.98 -11.29 -24.30
CA SER A 288 -4.09 -12.65 -24.80
C SER A 288 -4.30 -13.61 -23.64
N GLY A 289 -5.56 -13.89 -23.33
CA GLY A 289 -5.98 -14.88 -22.35
C GLY A 289 -7.50 -14.84 -22.34
N GLN A 290 -8.14 -15.99 -22.53
CA GLN A 290 -9.59 -16.12 -22.48
C GLN A 290 -10.10 -15.79 -21.06
N MET A 291 -10.25 -14.50 -20.75
CA MET A 291 -11.12 -14.05 -19.67
C MET A 291 -12.46 -13.69 -20.31
N GLU A 292 -13.51 -14.39 -19.90
CA GLU A 292 -14.87 -14.14 -20.34
C GLU A 292 -15.24 -12.66 -20.12
N GLN A 293 -15.57 -11.99 -21.21
CA GLN A 293 -16.11 -10.63 -21.28
C GLN A 293 -17.40 -10.42 -20.47
N GLN A 294 -17.90 -11.44 -19.76
CA GLN A 294 -19.15 -11.38 -19.00
C GLN A 294 -19.01 -10.66 -17.65
N SER A 295 -17.85 -10.67 -16.98
CA SER A 295 -17.70 -9.98 -15.67
C SER A 295 -17.50 -8.47 -15.77
N LEU A 296 -16.99 -7.97 -16.91
CA LEU A 296 -16.79 -6.54 -17.18
C LEU A 296 -18.05 -5.85 -17.75
N ASN A 297 -18.95 -6.60 -18.41
CA ASN A 297 -20.16 -6.05 -19.03
C ASN A 297 -21.24 -5.62 -18.04
N SER A 298 -21.17 -6.04 -16.77
CA SER A 298 -22.02 -5.53 -15.69
C SER A 298 -21.58 -4.16 -15.16
N TRP A 299 -20.43 -3.65 -15.60
CA TRP A 299 -19.83 -2.40 -15.16
C TRP A 299 -19.88 -1.36 -16.27
N LYS A 300 -21.09 -0.98 -16.67
CA LYS A 300 -21.29 0.17 -17.57
C LYS A 300 -21.32 1.45 -16.76
N LEU A 301 -20.33 2.32 -16.97
CA LEU A 301 -20.56 3.76 -16.81
C LEU A 301 -21.64 4.17 -17.83
N PRO A 302 -22.61 5.03 -17.47
CA PRO A 302 -23.54 5.58 -18.45
C PRO A 302 -22.76 6.26 -19.58
N ALA A 303 -23.05 5.87 -20.81
CA ALA A 303 -22.41 6.42 -22.00
C ALA A 303 -22.81 7.89 -22.18
N ASN A 304 -21.81 8.75 -22.37
CA ASN A 304 -21.92 10.08 -22.96
C ASN A 304 -23.07 10.97 -22.46
N GLU A 305 -22.87 11.69 -21.36
CA GLU A 305 -23.41 13.05 -21.26
C GLU A 305 -22.24 14.03 -21.36
N THR A 306 -22.29 14.81 -22.45
CA THR A 306 -21.48 16.00 -22.70
C THR A 306 -21.27 16.81 -21.42
N PHE A 307 -20.02 16.99 -21.02
CA PHE A 307 -19.61 18.06 -20.09
C PHE A 307 -19.99 19.41 -20.69
N SER A 308 -21.22 19.85 -20.47
CA SER A 308 -21.64 21.21 -20.74
C SER A 308 -22.47 21.70 -19.56
N LYS A 309 -21.98 22.77 -18.94
CA LYS A 309 -22.64 23.65 -17.95
C LYS A 309 -22.69 23.14 -16.51
N CYS A 310 -21.56 23.28 -15.82
CA CYS A 310 -21.56 23.96 -14.53
C CYS A 310 -20.73 25.26 -14.68
N PRO A 311 -21.36 26.45 -14.62
CA PRO A 311 -20.63 27.71 -14.61
C PRO A 311 -20.03 27.95 -13.21
N THR A 312 -18.96 28.74 -13.17
CA THR A 312 -18.22 29.21 -11.97
C THR A 312 -17.18 28.23 -11.39
N ILE A 313 -15.99 28.21 -12.00
CA ILE A 313 -14.73 28.69 -11.41
C ILE A 313 -13.80 28.95 -12.62
N VAL A 314 -13.78 30.21 -13.05
CA VAL A 314 -12.77 30.77 -13.95
C VAL A 314 -11.83 31.59 -13.07
N SER A 315 -10.53 31.58 -13.39
CA SER A 315 -9.40 32.23 -12.71
C SER A 315 -8.81 31.39 -11.57
N ALA A 316 -7.52 31.04 -11.49
CA ALA A 316 -6.28 31.41 -12.17
C ALA A 316 -5.49 30.08 -12.36
N TYR A 317 -4.60 29.85 -13.32
CA TYR A 317 -3.33 30.52 -13.55
C TYR A 317 -2.89 30.27 -15.00
N THR A 318 -2.92 31.32 -15.82
CA THR A 318 -1.95 31.52 -16.90
C THR A 318 -0.79 32.28 -16.28
N VAL A 319 0.41 31.70 -16.20
CA VAL A 319 1.66 32.48 -16.22
C VAL A 319 2.70 31.72 -17.02
N ASN A 320 3.24 32.44 -18.01
CA ASN A 320 4.36 32.09 -18.86
C ASN A 320 5.62 31.74 -18.08
N LEU A 321 6.32 30.66 -18.46
CA LEU A 321 7.57 30.68 -19.25
C LEU A 321 7.93 29.25 -19.67
#